data_AF-A0A1E1KLB2-F1
#
_entry.id   AF-A0A1E1KLB2-F1
#
_cell.length_a   1.000
_cell.length_b   1.000
_cell.length_c   1.000
_cell.angle_alpha   90.00
_cell.angle_beta   90.00
_cell.angle_gamma   90.00
#
_symmetry.space_group_name_H-M   'P 1'
#
loop_
_entity.id
_entity.type
_entity.pdbx_description
1 polymer ?
#
loop_
_entity_poly.entity_id
_entity_poly.type
_entity_poly.pdbx_seq_one_letter_code
_entity_poly.pdbx_strand_id
1 'polypeptide(L)'
;MTATAMPLLRRQKHDGTEEAISEEESYRYTRYRWLYAIDCCCGQSKLIVSSSNESENLAIRYRKFNIPALVDAAVRAAGNAAGSCVKLLKCIEGQYNKAFLMSMDNGAEVLAKLPNPNAGPAFYTTASEVATRQFLRTVLNLPVPRIHAYSLDSDNPVGAEYIIEEKARGKPLGNLWHYWDKESQVSLVTQLVDFETKLASISFRRHGCIYYRNDLAKKGLTAYDLEAKSLSTDGTPMQLNSMITEDFSIGPLTEARLWEGERATMELDRGPWSTPLSYMAAMAINEIQWAAAYAKPQMNAYRSIETPDSPDDYVSLLKRYLQIAPYLSPGPFRTSLSHPDLHLDNIFVDPDTKKITCIIDWQSASASEPFLQHSVPRMLIPVDCSSPDKELDPVSEGSDTGDSRMPNDLLSYYHKVSKVKNEVRWAAINIYNRQLLTEPTSLLCGAWSRNDMFSFRHALIHAVARWEEIAPSAQPCPIQFTKHELELHNAEMELVEGLGEVLHQLQNDNLIPLGGMVLRGKYEQASQINNSVKKMFVDMAESESQKVLFSRIWPYQDQDL
;
A
#
# COMPACT_ATOMS: atom_id res chain seq x y z
N MET A 1 -43.30 -4.67 -6.71
CA MET A 1 -41.86 -4.83 -6.93
C MET A 1 -41.67 -6.11 -7.73
N THR A 2 -41.40 -5.99 -9.03
CA THR A 2 -41.02 -7.12 -9.87
C THR A 2 -39.65 -7.59 -9.41
N ALA A 3 -39.52 -8.86 -9.01
CA ALA A 3 -38.23 -9.43 -8.64
C ALA A 3 -37.28 -9.33 -9.85
N THR A 4 -36.22 -8.54 -9.74
CA THR A 4 -35.15 -8.45 -10.74
C THR A 4 -34.58 -9.86 -10.92
N ALA A 5 -34.59 -10.40 -12.13
CA ALA A 5 -34.02 -11.71 -12.39
C ALA A 5 -32.54 -11.73 -11.98
N MET A 6 -32.10 -12.77 -11.29
CA MET A 6 -30.70 -12.88 -10.86
C MET A 6 -29.78 -12.97 -12.08
N PRO A 7 -28.70 -12.17 -12.14
CA PRO A 7 -27.75 -12.25 -13.25
C PRO A 7 -26.95 -13.55 -13.21
N LEU A 8 -26.36 -13.92 -14.34
CA LEU A 8 -25.37 -15.00 -14.39
C LEU A 8 -24.14 -14.60 -13.58
N LEU A 9 -23.85 -15.35 -12.52
CA LEU A 9 -22.68 -15.14 -11.67
C LEU A 9 -21.47 -15.86 -12.26
N ARG A 10 -20.39 -15.12 -12.53
CA ARG A 10 -19.14 -15.66 -13.06
C ARG A 10 -17.94 -15.06 -12.34
N ARG A 11 -16.79 -15.72 -12.39
CA ARG A 11 -15.48 -15.12 -12.05
C ARG A 11 -14.51 -15.20 -13.21
N GLN A 12 -13.63 -14.22 -13.29
CA GLN A 12 -12.50 -14.19 -14.21
C GLN A 12 -11.31 -14.96 -13.62
N LYS A 13 -10.66 -15.79 -14.44
CA LYS A 13 -9.39 -16.47 -14.15
C LYS A 13 -8.20 -15.66 -14.65
N HIS A 14 -7.00 -16.02 -14.18
CA HIS A 14 -5.74 -15.40 -14.59
C HIS A 14 -5.44 -15.53 -16.09
N ASP A 15 -5.89 -16.60 -16.73
CA ASP A 15 -5.78 -16.81 -18.19
C ASP A 15 -6.81 -16.01 -19.01
N GLY A 16 -7.63 -15.19 -18.34
CA GLY A 16 -8.69 -14.39 -18.95
C GLY A 16 -10.00 -15.14 -19.20
N THR A 17 -10.06 -16.45 -18.94
CA THR A 17 -11.29 -17.23 -19.09
C THR A 17 -12.29 -16.94 -17.96
N GLU A 18 -13.57 -17.16 -18.21
CA GLU A 18 -14.63 -16.98 -17.21
C GLU A 18 -15.21 -18.33 -16.80
N GLU A 19 -15.49 -18.52 -15.51
CA GLU A 19 -16.23 -19.70 -15.02
C GLU A 19 -17.44 -19.31 -14.17
N ALA A 20 -18.45 -20.18 -14.15
CA ALA A 20 -19.63 -19.99 -13.31
C ALA A 20 -19.26 -20.18 -11.83
N ILE A 21 -19.86 -19.37 -10.96
CA ILE A 21 -19.61 -19.43 -9.52
C ILE A 21 -20.92 -19.46 -8.73
N SER A 22 -20.84 -19.96 -7.50
CA SER A 22 -21.92 -19.81 -6.53
C SER A 22 -22.00 -18.37 -5.98
N GLU A 23 -23.12 -18.02 -5.37
CA GLU A 23 -23.28 -16.76 -4.64
C GLU A 23 -22.21 -16.60 -3.54
N GLU A 24 -21.95 -17.65 -2.76
CA GLU A 24 -20.97 -17.63 -1.67
C GLU A 24 -19.53 -17.35 -2.17
N GLU A 25 -19.18 -17.81 -3.38
CA GLU A 25 -17.89 -17.49 -4.00
C GLU A 25 -17.75 -16.02 -4.40
N SER A 26 -18.86 -15.29 -4.52
CA SER A 26 -18.84 -13.84 -4.71
C SER A 26 -18.34 -13.12 -3.46
N TYR A 27 -18.58 -13.68 -2.27
CA TYR A 27 -18.19 -13.09 -0.97
C TYR A 27 -16.76 -13.45 -0.54
N ARG A 28 -16.29 -14.65 -0.90
CA ARG A 28 -14.98 -15.17 -0.49
C ARG A 28 -13.82 -14.48 -1.21
N TYR A 29 -12.64 -14.52 -0.60
CA TYR A 29 -11.39 -14.23 -1.28
C TYR A 29 -10.90 -15.46 -2.04
N THR A 30 -10.50 -15.30 -3.30
CA THR A 30 -10.26 -16.44 -4.20
C THR A 30 -8.93 -16.44 -4.94
N ARG A 31 -8.12 -15.37 -4.82
CA ARG A 31 -6.87 -15.23 -5.58
C ARG A 31 -5.66 -15.87 -4.90
N TYR A 32 -5.37 -15.46 -3.68
CA TYR A 32 -4.20 -15.91 -2.91
C TYR A 32 -4.58 -16.70 -1.66
N ARG A 33 -3.63 -17.49 -1.18
CA ARG A 33 -3.59 -18.18 0.12
C ARG A 33 -2.27 -17.83 0.80
N TRP A 34 -2.18 -18.05 2.12
CA TRP A 34 -1.03 -17.64 2.93
C TRP A 34 -0.49 -18.82 3.73
N LEU A 35 0.82 -19.08 3.63
CA LEU A 35 1.50 -20.06 4.48
C LEU A 35 1.54 -19.56 5.93
N TYR A 36 1.92 -18.30 6.09
CA TYR A 36 1.79 -17.42 7.26
C TYR A 36 2.33 -16.06 6.78
N ALA A 37 1.72 -14.94 7.16
CA ALA A 37 2.07 -13.67 6.52
C ALA A 37 3.34 -13.05 7.12
N ILE A 38 4.32 -12.75 6.27
CA ILE A 38 5.36 -11.75 6.56
C ILE A 38 4.85 -10.45 5.91
N ASP A 39 4.58 -9.39 6.68
CA ASP A 39 4.03 -8.14 6.15
C ASP A 39 5.16 -7.28 5.59
N CYS A 40 5.57 -7.53 4.34
CA CYS A 40 6.56 -6.69 3.64
C CYS A 40 5.99 -5.27 3.45
N CYS A 41 6.17 -4.41 4.45
CA CYS A 41 5.86 -2.99 4.32
C CYS A 41 6.67 -2.38 3.17
N CYS A 42 5.95 -1.81 2.21
CA CYS A 42 6.37 -0.70 1.36
C CYS A 42 7.81 -0.74 0.81
N GLY A 43 8.07 -1.63 -0.15
CA GLY A 43 9.13 -1.44 -1.15
C GLY A 43 10.58 -1.44 -0.65
N GLN A 44 10.84 -1.88 0.58
CA GLN A 44 12.19 -2.19 1.04
C GLN A 44 12.27 -3.69 1.35
N SER A 45 13.34 -4.32 0.90
CA SER A 45 13.67 -5.75 1.10
C SER A 45 13.96 -6.08 2.56
N LYS A 46 13.02 -5.80 3.46
CA LYS A 46 13.10 -6.17 4.88
C LYS A 46 12.01 -7.17 5.21
N LEU A 47 12.46 -8.25 5.83
CA LEU A 47 11.68 -9.38 6.26
C LEU A 47 10.94 -8.98 7.55
N ILE A 48 9.62 -8.84 7.49
CA ILE A 48 8.79 -8.41 8.63
C ILE A 48 7.80 -9.53 8.97
N VAL A 49 8.04 -10.31 10.02
CA VAL A 49 7.16 -11.43 10.37
C VAL A 49 5.86 -10.90 10.97
N SER A 50 4.75 -10.96 10.24
CA SER A 50 3.43 -10.62 10.81
C SER A 50 2.81 -11.86 11.46
N SER A 51 1.96 -11.65 12.45
CA SER A 51 1.30 -12.72 13.20
C SER A 51 0.03 -13.29 12.54
N SER A 52 -0.29 -12.90 11.29
CA SER A 52 -1.57 -13.29 10.69
C SER A 52 -1.51 -14.66 10.00
N ASN A 53 -2.30 -15.60 10.52
CA ASN A 53 -2.47 -16.91 9.91
C ASN A 53 -3.42 -16.84 8.69
N GLU A 54 -3.55 -17.97 7.97
CA GLU A 54 -4.38 -18.04 6.77
C GLU A 54 -5.85 -17.67 7.02
N SER A 55 -6.42 -18.18 8.12
CA SER A 55 -7.84 -18.02 8.43
C SER A 55 -8.19 -16.55 8.67
N GLU A 56 -7.32 -15.82 9.37
CA GLU A 56 -7.46 -14.38 9.59
C GLU A 56 -7.37 -13.61 8.27
N ASN A 57 -6.37 -13.92 7.43
CA ASN A 57 -6.21 -13.28 6.12
C ASN A 57 -7.42 -13.47 5.20
N LEU A 58 -8.05 -14.64 5.24
CA LEU A 58 -9.28 -14.93 4.52
C LEU A 58 -10.49 -14.22 5.14
N ALA A 59 -10.60 -14.18 6.47
CA ALA A 59 -11.69 -13.54 7.17
C ALA A 59 -11.74 -12.02 6.93
N ILE A 60 -10.59 -11.34 7.01
CA ILE A 60 -10.51 -9.89 6.78
C ILE A 60 -10.72 -9.50 5.30
N ARG A 61 -10.76 -10.48 4.39
CA ARG A 61 -11.04 -10.31 2.94
C ARG A 61 -12.38 -10.92 2.51
N TYR A 62 -13.13 -11.47 3.47
CA TYR A 62 -14.50 -11.90 3.25
C TYR A 62 -15.43 -10.69 3.35
N ARG A 63 -16.31 -10.52 2.37
CA ARG A 63 -17.32 -9.46 2.38
C ARG A 63 -18.65 -10.01 1.90
N LYS A 64 -19.58 -10.17 2.82
CA LYS A 64 -20.98 -10.49 2.52
C LYS A 64 -21.72 -9.20 2.15
N PHE A 65 -22.54 -9.26 1.12
CA PHE A 65 -23.40 -8.18 0.66
C PHE A 65 -24.63 -8.74 -0.05
N ASN A 66 -25.66 -7.93 -0.24
CA ASN A 66 -26.88 -8.31 -0.94
C ASN A 66 -26.71 -8.10 -2.46
N ILE A 67 -26.51 -9.20 -3.19
CA ILE A 67 -26.33 -9.18 -4.65
C ILE A 67 -27.52 -8.52 -5.37
N PRO A 68 -28.79 -8.91 -5.14
CA PRO A 68 -29.94 -8.22 -5.73
C PRO A 68 -29.92 -6.69 -5.55
N ALA A 69 -29.64 -6.22 -4.34
CA ALA A 69 -29.59 -4.79 -4.06
C ALA A 69 -28.42 -4.08 -4.78
N LEU A 70 -27.26 -4.74 -4.90
CA LEU A 70 -26.12 -4.21 -5.65
C LEU A 70 -26.44 -4.11 -7.15
N VAL A 71 -27.10 -5.14 -7.70
CA VAL A 71 -27.59 -5.16 -9.08
C VAL A 71 -28.58 -4.02 -9.30
N ASP A 72 -29.55 -3.84 -8.42
CA ASP A 72 -30.52 -2.75 -8.53
C ASP A 72 -29.85 -1.36 -8.48
N ALA A 73 -28.82 -1.19 -7.64
CA ALA A 73 -28.03 0.03 -7.60
C ALA A 73 -27.26 0.25 -8.92
N ALA A 74 -26.67 -0.80 -9.48
CA ALA A 74 -25.95 -0.75 -10.75
C ALA A 74 -26.87 -0.45 -11.95
N VAL A 75 -28.05 -1.06 -12.02
CA VAL A 75 -29.06 -0.80 -13.06
C VAL A 75 -29.50 0.67 -13.02
N ARG A 76 -29.75 1.21 -11.82
CA ARG A 76 -30.06 2.66 -11.66
C ARG A 76 -28.91 3.55 -12.10
N ALA A 77 -27.67 3.15 -11.80
CA ALA A 77 -26.46 3.94 -12.08
C ALA A 77 -26.04 3.92 -13.56
N ALA A 78 -26.32 2.83 -14.30
CA ALA A 78 -25.96 2.70 -15.71
C ALA A 78 -26.67 3.72 -16.64
N GLY A 79 -27.74 4.36 -16.16
CA GLY A 79 -28.53 5.32 -16.94
C GLY A 79 -29.39 4.66 -18.03
N ASN A 80 -30.30 5.45 -18.62
CA ASN A 80 -31.26 5.18 -19.70
C ASN A 80 -31.40 3.73 -20.23
N ALA A 81 -32.64 3.21 -20.14
CA ALA A 81 -33.18 2.00 -20.79
C ALA A 81 -32.64 0.62 -20.36
N ALA A 82 -31.64 0.52 -19.48
CA ALA A 82 -31.29 -0.77 -18.89
C ALA A 82 -32.43 -1.26 -17.99
N GLY A 83 -33.03 -2.41 -18.33
CA GLY A 83 -34.13 -3.02 -17.57
C GLY A 83 -33.63 -4.01 -16.53
N SER A 84 -32.44 -4.60 -16.76
CA SER A 84 -31.88 -5.67 -15.95
C SER A 84 -30.37 -5.84 -16.16
N CYS A 85 -29.71 -6.47 -15.19
CA CYS A 85 -28.34 -6.95 -15.32
C CYS A 85 -28.35 -8.42 -15.77
N VAL A 86 -27.64 -8.75 -16.85
CA VAL A 86 -27.61 -10.11 -17.42
C VAL A 86 -26.44 -10.92 -16.90
N LYS A 87 -25.32 -10.27 -16.55
CA LYS A 87 -24.09 -10.92 -16.09
C LYS A 87 -23.41 -10.10 -15.01
N LEU A 88 -23.01 -10.77 -13.93
CA LEU A 88 -22.17 -10.23 -12.88
C LEU A 88 -20.87 -11.03 -12.85
N LEU A 89 -19.79 -10.40 -13.32
CA LEU A 89 -18.46 -11.01 -13.42
C LEU A 89 -17.58 -10.49 -12.29
N LYS A 90 -17.21 -11.35 -11.35
CA LYS A 90 -16.17 -11.07 -10.36
C LYS A 90 -14.81 -11.00 -11.05
N CYS A 91 -14.20 -9.82 -11.02
CA CYS A 91 -12.87 -9.58 -11.57
C CYS A 91 -11.80 -10.26 -10.71
N ILE A 92 -10.59 -10.38 -11.25
CA ILE A 92 -9.42 -10.84 -10.48
C ILE A 92 -9.24 -9.91 -9.27
N GLU A 93 -9.29 -10.48 -8.07
CA GLU A 93 -9.31 -9.70 -6.83
C GLU A 93 -7.94 -9.05 -6.55
N GLY A 94 -7.92 -7.80 -6.08
CA GLY A 94 -6.75 -7.20 -5.43
C GLY A 94 -6.60 -7.74 -4.00
N GLN A 95 -5.87 -7.04 -3.12
CA GLN A 95 -5.81 -7.43 -1.69
C GLN A 95 -6.90 -6.77 -0.83
N TYR A 96 -7.46 -5.65 -1.29
CA TYR A 96 -8.30 -4.77 -0.47
C TYR A 96 -9.74 -4.64 -0.95
N ASN A 97 -10.04 -5.03 -2.18
CA ASN A 97 -11.35 -4.77 -2.79
C ASN A 97 -11.87 -5.96 -3.58
N LYS A 98 -13.19 -6.09 -3.63
CA LYS A 98 -13.90 -6.89 -4.63
C LYS A 98 -14.36 -5.98 -5.74
N ALA A 99 -14.15 -6.38 -6.98
CA ALA A 99 -14.61 -5.67 -8.16
C ALA A 99 -15.50 -6.60 -8.99
N PHE A 100 -16.66 -6.09 -9.40
CA PHE A 100 -17.63 -6.80 -10.21
C PHE A 100 -17.94 -6.00 -11.47
N LEU A 101 -17.63 -6.57 -12.63
CA LEU A 101 -18.06 -6.03 -13.91
C LEU A 101 -19.48 -6.53 -14.19
N MET A 102 -20.43 -5.59 -14.31
CA MET A 102 -21.84 -5.87 -14.54
C MET A 102 -22.21 -5.50 -15.97
N SER A 103 -22.71 -6.48 -16.73
CA SER A 103 -23.22 -6.28 -18.09
C SER A 103 -24.74 -6.16 -18.05
N MET A 104 -25.27 -5.08 -18.60
CA MET A 104 -26.70 -4.78 -18.69
C MET A 104 -27.32 -5.40 -19.94
N ASP A 105 -28.65 -5.55 -19.95
CA ASP A 105 -29.43 -6.05 -21.11
C ASP A 105 -29.31 -5.18 -22.37
N ASN A 106 -29.06 -3.88 -22.21
CA ASN A 106 -28.80 -2.94 -23.30
C ASN A 106 -27.34 -2.92 -23.78
N GLY A 107 -26.48 -3.80 -23.25
CA GLY A 107 -25.05 -3.88 -23.58
C GLY A 107 -24.15 -2.89 -22.85
N ALA A 108 -24.70 -2.01 -22.00
CA ALA A 108 -23.88 -1.15 -21.15
C ALA A 108 -23.12 -1.98 -20.10
N GLU A 109 -21.92 -1.52 -19.73
CA GLU A 109 -21.11 -2.13 -18.68
C GLU A 109 -20.79 -1.11 -17.59
N VAL A 110 -20.96 -1.51 -16.33
CA VAL A 110 -20.56 -0.73 -15.15
C VAL A 110 -19.74 -1.60 -14.21
N LEU A 111 -18.80 -0.99 -13.51
CA LEU A 111 -17.99 -1.66 -12.49
C LEU A 111 -18.54 -1.32 -11.11
N ALA A 112 -18.71 -2.32 -10.25
CA ALA A 112 -18.99 -2.13 -8.83
C ALA A 112 -17.76 -2.55 -8.02
N LYS A 113 -17.21 -1.62 -7.24
CA LYS A 113 -16.10 -1.83 -6.30
C LYS A 113 -16.65 -1.85 -4.87
N LEU A 114 -16.29 -2.88 -4.11
CA LEU A 114 -16.64 -3.03 -2.69
C LEU A 114 -15.35 -3.23 -1.89
N PRO A 115 -15.03 -2.32 -0.95
CA PRO A 115 -13.90 -2.50 -0.04
C PRO A 115 -14.09 -3.74 0.84
N ASN A 116 -13.01 -4.48 1.09
CA ASN A 116 -12.96 -5.55 2.09
C ASN A 116 -12.72 -4.96 3.50
N PRO A 117 -12.97 -5.71 4.59
CA PRO A 117 -12.71 -5.24 5.95
C PRO A 117 -11.28 -4.72 6.18
N ASN A 118 -10.29 -5.28 5.48
CA ASN A 118 -8.89 -4.84 5.54
C ASN A 118 -8.54 -3.63 4.67
N ALA A 119 -9.47 -3.07 3.90
CA ALA A 119 -9.21 -1.96 2.98
C ALA A 119 -8.80 -0.66 3.70
N GLY A 120 -9.24 -0.51 4.95
CA GLY A 120 -9.13 0.69 5.73
C GLY A 120 -10.41 0.94 6.53
N PRO A 121 -10.50 2.08 7.23
CA PRO A 121 -11.68 2.44 8.00
C PRO A 121 -12.90 2.59 7.09
N ALA A 122 -14.00 1.96 7.49
CA ALA A 122 -15.31 2.17 6.88
C ALA A 122 -15.67 3.66 6.88
N PHE A 123 -16.46 4.09 5.90
CA PHE A 123 -16.76 5.48 5.58
C PHE A 123 -15.57 6.26 5.02
N TYR A 124 -14.46 6.36 5.76
CA TYR A 124 -13.37 7.25 5.37
C TYR A 124 -12.68 6.80 4.08
N THR A 125 -12.44 5.50 3.93
CA THR A 125 -11.80 4.90 2.75
C THR A 125 -12.58 5.26 1.48
N THR A 126 -13.88 4.97 1.48
CA THR A 126 -14.78 5.21 0.34
C THR A 126 -14.99 6.71 0.10
N ALA A 127 -15.23 7.50 1.16
CA ALA A 127 -15.48 8.94 1.04
C ALA A 127 -14.28 9.69 0.47
N SER A 128 -13.08 9.33 0.93
CA SER A 128 -11.83 9.91 0.46
C SER A 128 -11.55 9.57 -1.01
N GLU A 129 -11.72 8.30 -1.38
CA GLU A 129 -11.47 7.85 -2.75
C GLU A 129 -12.42 8.54 -3.74
N VAL A 130 -13.72 8.59 -3.42
CA VAL A 130 -14.72 9.22 -4.28
C VAL A 130 -14.40 10.70 -4.50
N ALA A 131 -14.13 11.44 -3.42
CA ALA A 131 -13.83 12.86 -3.48
C ALA A 131 -12.51 13.13 -4.22
N THR A 132 -11.46 12.35 -3.92
CA THR A 132 -10.18 12.46 -4.62
C THR A 132 -10.35 12.24 -6.11
N ARG A 133 -11.06 11.20 -6.54
CA ARG A 133 -11.26 10.92 -7.97
C ARG A 133 -12.07 11.99 -8.69
N GLN A 134 -13.09 12.54 -8.03
CA GLN A 134 -13.80 13.68 -8.60
C GLN A 134 -12.85 14.88 -8.74
N PHE A 135 -12.06 15.20 -7.71
CA PHE A 135 -11.07 16.27 -7.75
C PHE A 135 -10.09 16.08 -8.91
N LEU A 136 -9.50 14.90 -9.08
CA LEU A 136 -8.58 14.60 -10.17
C LEU A 136 -9.23 14.80 -11.55
N ARG A 137 -10.51 14.46 -11.70
CA ARG A 137 -11.24 14.60 -12.96
C ARG A 137 -11.64 16.04 -13.25
N THR A 138 -12.17 16.77 -12.28
CA THR A 138 -12.74 18.12 -12.50
C THR A 138 -11.68 19.22 -12.43
N VAL A 139 -10.73 19.10 -11.50
CA VAL A 139 -9.69 20.11 -11.28
C VAL A 139 -8.47 19.82 -12.14
N LEU A 140 -7.97 18.58 -12.10
CA LEU A 140 -6.76 18.23 -12.83
C LEU A 140 -7.02 17.70 -14.23
N ASN A 141 -8.27 17.45 -14.64
CA ASN A 141 -8.60 16.84 -15.93
C ASN A 141 -7.73 15.61 -16.22
N LEU A 142 -7.63 14.71 -15.24
CA LEU A 142 -6.90 13.45 -15.34
C LEU A 142 -7.82 12.30 -15.77
N PRO A 143 -7.30 11.32 -16.53
CA PRO A 143 -8.07 10.18 -16.98
C PRO A 143 -8.29 9.20 -15.82
N VAL A 144 -9.40 9.35 -15.11
CA VAL A 144 -9.87 8.43 -14.06
C VAL A 144 -11.32 8.02 -14.34
N PRO A 145 -11.77 6.81 -13.97
CA PRO A 145 -13.13 6.37 -14.30
C PRO A 145 -14.16 7.24 -13.59
N ARG A 146 -15.25 7.59 -14.28
CA ARG A 146 -16.32 8.39 -13.68
C ARG A 146 -17.11 7.56 -12.69
N ILE A 147 -17.38 8.13 -11.53
CA ILE A 147 -18.24 7.54 -10.51
C ILE A 147 -19.69 7.89 -10.84
N HIS A 148 -20.57 6.90 -10.85
CA HIS A 148 -22.01 7.04 -11.11
C HIS A 148 -22.82 7.07 -9.83
N ALA A 149 -22.48 6.21 -8.86
CA ALA A 149 -23.14 6.13 -7.56
C ALA A 149 -22.18 5.57 -6.51
N TYR A 150 -22.40 5.87 -5.24
CA TYR A 150 -21.63 5.32 -4.14
C TYR A 150 -22.45 5.29 -2.84
N SER A 151 -22.05 4.44 -1.90
CA SER A 151 -22.55 4.42 -0.52
C SER A 151 -21.37 4.38 0.44
N LEU A 152 -21.40 5.24 1.47
CA LEU A 152 -20.30 5.44 2.40
C LEU A 152 -20.39 4.58 3.67
N ASP A 153 -21.48 3.87 3.87
CA ASP A 153 -21.61 2.96 4.98
C ASP A 153 -22.43 1.73 4.57
N SER A 154 -22.47 0.75 5.46
CA SER A 154 -23.24 -0.48 5.28
C SER A 154 -24.73 -0.32 5.58
N ASP A 155 -25.19 0.86 6.04
CA ASP A 155 -26.61 1.14 6.32
C ASP A 155 -27.35 1.50 5.02
N ASN A 156 -27.29 0.57 4.08
CA ASN A 156 -27.94 0.66 2.79
C ASN A 156 -28.39 -0.74 2.34
N PRO A 157 -29.29 -0.87 1.35
CA PRO A 157 -29.83 -2.17 0.94
C PRO A 157 -28.79 -3.22 0.51
N VAL A 158 -27.60 -2.79 0.05
CA VAL A 158 -26.48 -3.68 -0.30
C VAL A 158 -25.83 -4.29 0.94
N GLY A 159 -25.91 -3.62 2.10
CA GLY A 159 -25.29 -4.07 3.35
C GLY A 159 -23.77 -3.85 3.39
N ALA A 160 -23.22 -3.07 2.48
CA ALA A 160 -21.80 -2.74 2.40
C ALA A 160 -21.57 -1.40 1.70
N GLU A 161 -20.42 -0.77 1.97
CA GLU A 161 -19.91 0.34 1.17
C GLU A 161 -19.67 -0.11 -0.27
N TYR A 162 -19.91 0.79 -1.22
CA TYR A 162 -19.65 0.50 -2.62
C TYR A 162 -19.40 1.78 -3.43
N ILE A 163 -18.73 1.61 -4.56
CA ILE A 163 -18.60 2.59 -5.64
C ILE A 163 -19.06 1.90 -6.93
N ILE A 164 -20.00 2.52 -7.65
CA ILE A 164 -20.41 2.11 -9.00
C ILE A 164 -19.90 3.13 -10.00
N GLU A 165 -19.22 2.68 -11.05
CA GLU A 165 -18.44 3.52 -11.93
C GLU A 165 -18.31 2.98 -13.36
N GLU A 166 -17.77 3.83 -14.25
CA GLU A 166 -17.39 3.45 -15.60
C GLU A 166 -16.31 2.35 -15.57
N LYS A 167 -16.42 1.38 -16.48
CA LYS A 167 -15.30 0.47 -16.78
C LYS A 167 -14.09 1.26 -17.30
N ALA A 168 -12.93 1.02 -16.72
CA ALA A 168 -11.67 1.62 -17.19
C ALA A 168 -11.43 1.26 -18.66
N ARG A 169 -11.12 2.28 -19.48
CA ARG A 169 -10.89 2.12 -20.93
C ARG A 169 -9.47 1.64 -21.18
N GLY A 170 -9.28 0.75 -22.16
CA GLY A 170 -7.96 0.22 -22.55
C GLY A 170 -7.68 -1.15 -21.92
N LYS A 171 -6.41 -1.55 -21.93
CA LYS A 171 -5.91 -2.77 -21.28
C LYS A 171 -4.95 -2.42 -20.14
N PRO A 172 -4.91 -3.22 -19.06
CA PRO A 172 -3.86 -3.09 -18.05
C PRO A 172 -2.48 -3.18 -18.70
N LEU A 173 -1.59 -2.27 -18.32
CA LEU A 173 -0.26 -2.17 -18.89
C LEU A 173 0.59 -3.42 -18.59
N GLY A 174 0.37 -4.08 -17.45
CA GLY A 174 1.04 -5.33 -17.08
C GLY A 174 0.98 -6.41 -18.16
N ASN A 175 -0.15 -6.49 -18.88
CA ASN A 175 -0.36 -7.46 -19.95
C ASN A 175 0.47 -7.16 -21.22
N LEU A 176 1.00 -5.94 -21.36
CA LEU A 176 1.60 -5.44 -22.59
C LEU A 176 3.06 -5.01 -22.42
N TRP A 177 3.44 -4.59 -21.21
CA TRP A 177 4.70 -3.90 -20.92
C TRP A 177 5.94 -4.63 -21.44
N HIS A 178 6.01 -5.95 -21.22
CA HIS A 178 7.16 -6.76 -21.62
C HIS A 178 7.21 -7.09 -23.12
N TYR A 179 6.10 -6.90 -23.83
CA TYR A 179 6.02 -7.11 -25.27
C TYR A 179 6.26 -5.82 -26.07
N TRP A 180 6.29 -4.66 -25.41
CA TRP A 180 6.55 -3.39 -26.05
C TRP A 180 8.04 -3.18 -26.34
N ASP A 181 8.32 -2.57 -27.47
CA ASP A 181 9.65 -2.05 -27.80
C ASP A 181 10.08 -0.93 -26.83
N LYS A 182 11.39 -0.71 -26.73
CA LYS A 182 11.97 0.28 -25.81
C LYS A 182 11.48 1.70 -26.06
N GLU A 183 11.30 2.10 -27.31
CA GLU A 183 10.84 3.46 -27.66
C GLU A 183 9.45 3.72 -27.08
N SER A 184 8.58 2.73 -27.15
CA SER A 184 7.24 2.76 -26.58
C SER A 184 7.25 2.79 -25.06
N GLN A 185 8.14 2.02 -24.42
CA GLN A 185 8.33 2.07 -22.97
C GLN A 185 8.83 3.46 -22.52
N VAL A 186 9.80 4.05 -23.22
CA VAL A 186 10.31 5.42 -22.99
C VAL A 186 9.22 6.47 -23.17
N SER A 187 8.40 6.35 -24.21
CA SER A 187 7.24 7.21 -24.45
C SER A 187 6.23 7.13 -23.31
N LEU A 188 5.99 5.93 -22.77
CA LEU A 188 5.11 5.76 -21.62
C LEU A 188 5.68 6.35 -20.34
N VAL A 189 6.98 6.15 -20.07
CA VAL A 189 7.68 6.81 -18.95
C VAL A 189 7.51 8.32 -19.02
N THR A 190 7.59 8.91 -20.21
CA THR A 190 7.37 10.35 -20.40
C THR A 190 5.95 10.77 -20.01
N GLN A 191 4.92 9.98 -20.40
CA GLN A 191 3.53 10.22 -20.03
C GLN A 191 3.28 10.11 -18.52
N LEU A 192 3.99 9.18 -17.85
CA LEU A 192 3.91 9.02 -16.39
C LEU A 192 4.51 10.22 -15.67
N VAL A 193 5.66 10.73 -16.12
CA VAL A 193 6.24 11.96 -15.55
C VAL A 193 5.32 13.15 -15.77
N ASP A 194 4.66 13.26 -16.93
CA ASP A 194 3.66 14.30 -17.18
C ASP A 194 2.48 14.21 -16.20
N PHE A 195 2.01 12.99 -15.95
CA PHE A 195 0.95 12.72 -15.00
C PHE A 195 1.35 13.11 -13.56
N GLU A 196 2.52 12.67 -13.09
CA GLU A 196 3.04 13.03 -11.76
C GLU A 196 3.29 14.54 -11.62
N THR A 197 3.78 15.19 -12.69
CA THR A 197 3.95 16.64 -12.74
C THR A 197 2.61 17.35 -12.60
N LYS A 198 1.55 16.83 -13.24
CA LYS A 198 0.20 17.38 -13.12
C LYS A 198 -0.36 17.22 -11.72
N LEU A 199 -0.16 16.07 -11.06
CA LEU A 199 -0.52 15.88 -9.65
C LEU A 199 0.20 16.89 -8.74
N ALA A 200 1.49 17.11 -9.00
CA ALA A 200 2.31 18.05 -8.25
C ALA A 200 2.05 19.53 -8.57
N SER A 201 1.27 19.83 -9.62
CA SER A 201 0.90 21.20 -9.98
C SER A 201 -0.07 21.85 -8.98
N ILE A 202 -0.72 21.06 -8.13
CA ILE A 202 -1.55 21.54 -7.04
C ILE A 202 -0.84 21.31 -5.71
N SER A 203 -0.67 22.39 -4.97
CA SER A 203 -0.15 22.34 -3.60
C SER A 203 -1.27 22.48 -2.59
N PHE A 204 -1.16 21.77 -1.47
CA PHE A 204 -2.08 21.85 -0.35
C PHE A 204 -1.35 22.46 0.86
N ARG A 205 -2.10 22.97 1.83
CA ARG A 205 -1.50 23.49 3.08
C ARG A 205 -1.39 22.45 4.18
N ARG A 206 -2.12 21.34 4.05
CA ARG A 206 -2.18 20.30 5.06
C ARG A 206 -1.84 18.94 4.46
N HIS A 207 -1.27 18.07 5.29
CA HIS A 207 -1.14 16.65 5.06
C HIS A 207 -2.45 15.98 5.48
N GLY A 208 -3.13 15.31 4.55
CA GLY A 208 -4.37 14.58 4.79
C GLY A 208 -5.01 14.06 3.52
N CYS A 209 -6.17 13.45 3.64
CA CYS A 209 -6.95 12.96 2.50
C CYS A 209 -8.00 13.98 2.06
N ILE A 210 -8.41 13.94 0.78
CA ILE A 210 -9.44 14.83 0.23
C ILE A 210 -10.80 14.17 0.43
N TYR A 211 -11.78 14.92 0.94
CA TYR A 211 -13.16 14.49 1.15
C TYR A 211 -14.14 15.50 0.55
N TYR A 212 -15.39 15.10 0.37
CA TYR A 212 -16.47 16.07 0.23
C TYR A 212 -16.81 16.69 1.57
N ARG A 213 -16.96 18.01 1.59
CA ARG A 213 -17.32 18.79 2.78
C ARG A 213 -18.64 18.29 3.39
N ASN A 214 -19.62 18.02 2.53
CA ASN A 214 -20.95 17.54 2.95
C ASN A 214 -20.90 16.17 3.62
N ASP A 215 -20.02 15.26 3.16
CA ASP A 215 -19.94 13.91 3.72
C ASP A 215 -19.29 13.94 5.12
N LEU A 216 -18.25 14.76 5.31
CA LEU A 216 -17.68 15.01 6.64
C LEU A 216 -18.70 15.64 7.59
N ALA A 217 -19.45 16.64 7.12
CA ALA A 217 -20.48 17.32 7.92
C ALA A 217 -21.59 16.36 8.37
N LYS A 218 -22.09 15.48 7.49
CA LYS A 218 -23.08 14.45 7.82
C LYS A 218 -22.57 13.47 8.88
N LYS A 219 -21.27 13.16 8.86
CA LYS A 219 -20.64 12.30 9.87
C LYS A 219 -20.38 13.00 11.20
N GLY A 220 -20.55 14.33 11.26
CA GLY A 220 -20.27 15.14 12.45
C GLY A 220 -18.77 15.47 12.62
N LEU A 221 -18.00 15.42 11.54
CA LEU A 221 -16.56 15.68 11.56
C LEU A 221 -16.24 17.12 11.19
N THR A 222 -15.11 17.61 11.69
CA THR A 222 -14.59 18.94 11.31
C THR A 222 -14.12 18.90 9.86
N ALA A 223 -14.71 19.72 8.99
CA ALA A 223 -14.26 19.90 7.62
C ALA A 223 -13.24 21.05 7.57
N TYR A 224 -12.01 20.74 7.18
CA TYR A 224 -10.98 21.75 6.94
C TYR A 224 -10.99 22.17 5.47
N ASP A 225 -10.83 23.46 5.21
CA ASP A 225 -10.70 23.96 3.86
C ASP A 225 -9.56 23.26 3.13
N LEU A 226 -9.81 22.94 1.86
CA LEU A 226 -8.82 22.29 0.99
C LEU A 226 -7.54 23.14 0.88
N GLU A 227 -7.70 24.47 0.86
CA GLU A 227 -6.63 25.47 0.72
C GLU A 227 -5.65 25.17 -0.44
N ALA A 228 -6.17 24.54 -1.51
CA ALA A 228 -5.39 24.16 -2.68
C ALA A 228 -5.00 25.38 -3.53
N LYS A 229 -3.75 25.38 -4.03
CA LYS A 229 -3.22 26.39 -4.95
C LYS A 229 -2.58 25.75 -6.16
N SER A 230 -2.93 26.22 -7.35
CA SER A 230 -2.25 25.83 -8.59
C SER A 230 -0.92 26.56 -8.70
N LEU A 231 0.11 25.84 -9.14
CA LEU A 231 1.42 26.37 -9.42
C LEU A 231 1.50 26.61 -10.94
N SER A 232 1.69 27.86 -11.34
CA SER A 232 2.02 28.18 -12.73
C SER A 232 3.42 27.68 -13.09
N THR A 233 3.76 27.64 -14.38
CA THR A 233 5.12 27.34 -14.87
C THR A 233 6.19 28.26 -14.29
N ASP A 234 5.79 29.44 -13.82
CA ASP A 234 6.67 30.47 -13.27
C ASP A 234 6.75 30.38 -11.72
N GLY A 235 6.12 29.36 -11.12
CA GLY A 235 6.09 29.12 -9.68
C GLY A 235 5.16 30.06 -8.90
N THR A 236 4.41 30.94 -9.58
CA THR A 236 3.45 31.84 -8.93
C THR A 236 2.17 31.06 -8.56
N PRO A 237 1.75 31.07 -7.27
CA PRO A 237 0.53 30.40 -6.87
C PRO A 237 -0.69 31.13 -7.42
N MET A 238 -1.48 30.47 -8.28
CA MET A 238 -2.81 30.92 -8.67
C MET A 238 -3.86 30.20 -7.81
N GLN A 239 -4.83 30.97 -7.33
CA GLN A 239 -5.96 30.41 -6.61
C GLN A 239 -6.82 29.61 -7.59
N LEU A 240 -7.18 28.38 -7.21
CA LEU A 240 -8.07 27.59 -8.03
C LEU A 240 -9.45 28.24 -8.09
N ASN A 241 -10.25 27.89 -9.10
CA ASN A 241 -11.64 28.34 -9.16
C ASN A 241 -12.39 27.88 -7.91
N SER A 242 -12.73 28.84 -7.03
CA SER A 242 -13.36 28.61 -5.73
C SER A 242 -14.63 27.77 -5.87
N MET A 243 -15.44 28.03 -6.89
CA MET A 243 -16.70 27.30 -7.14
C MET A 243 -16.49 25.80 -7.37
N ILE A 244 -15.34 25.38 -7.90
CA ILE A 244 -15.03 23.96 -8.14
C ILE A 244 -14.45 23.32 -6.87
N THR A 245 -13.73 24.09 -6.06
CA THR A 245 -13.04 23.58 -4.87
C THR A 245 -13.83 23.66 -3.58
N GLU A 246 -14.91 24.44 -3.54
CA GLU A 246 -15.75 24.66 -2.35
C GLU A 246 -16.42 23.39 -1.82
N ASP A 247 -16.67 22.42 -2.70
CA ASP A 247 -17.26 21.13 -2.29
C ASP A 247 -16.26 20.21 -1.60
N PHE A 248 -14.96 20.49 -1.71
CA PHE A 248 -13.89 19.65 -1.18
C PHE A 248 -13.35 20.17 0.15
N SER A 249 -12.83 19.25 0.95
CA SER A 249 -12.20 19.52 2.23
C SER A 249 -11.03 18.56 2.44
N ILE A 250 -10.09 18.91 3.31
CA ILE A 250 -9.07 17.98 3.78
C ILE A 250 -9.52 17.39 5.13
N GLY A 251 -9.30 16.09 5.28
CA GLY A 251 -9.62 15.33 6.48
C GLY A 251 -8.54 14.32 6.86
N PRO A 252 -8.87 13.38 7.76
CA PRO A 252 -7.90 12.43 8.30
C PRO A 252 -7.41 11.42 7.26
N LEU A 253 -6.25 10.82 7.51
CA LEU A 253 -5.70 9.74 6.68
C LEU A 253 -6.55 8.46 6.75
N THR A 254 -6.57 7.71 5.64
CA THR A 254 -7.35 6.46 5.51
C THR A 254 -6.49 5.20 5.48
N GLU A 255 -5.17 5.31 5.68
CA GLU A 255 -4.27 4.16 5.68
C GLU A 255 -4.69 3.12 6.74
N ALA A 256 -4.90 1.86 6.33
CA ALA A 256 -5.43 0.80 7.18
C ALA A 256 -4.68 0.64 8.51
N ARG A 257 -3.33 0.72 8.49
CA ARG A 257 -2.48 0.64 9.69
C ARG A 257 -2.81 1.65 10.80
N LEU A 258 -3.44 2.79 10.47
CA LEU A 258 -3.85 3.81 11.44
C LEU A 258 -5.21 3.51 12.10
N TRP A 259 -5.89 2.47 11.63
CA TRP A 259 -7.26 2.08 11.96
C TRP A 259 -7.41 0.58 12.24
N GLU A 260 -6.31 -0.18 12.30
CA GLU A 260 -6.34 -1.62 12.57
C GLU A 260 -6.52 -1.96 14.05
N GLY A 261 -7.29 -3.02 14.33
CA GLY A 261 -7.53 -3.51 15.68
C GLY A 261 -8.13 -2.44 16.60
N GLU A 262 -7.60 -2.33 17.81
CA GLU A 262 -8.08 -1.39 18.83
C GLU A 262 -7.83 0.07 18.45
N ARG A 263 -6.91 0.35 17.50
CA ARG A 263 -6.69 1.71 16.98
C ARG A 263 -7.97 2.24 16.34
N ALA A 264 -8.82 1.40 15.76
CA ALA A 264 -10.08 1.83 15.14
C ALA A 264 -11.02 2.56 16.11
N THR A 265 -11.02 2.13 17.38
CA THR A 265 -11.95 2.62 18.41
C THR A 265 -11.40 3.77 19.24
N MET A 266 -10.11 4.08 19.08
CA MET A 266 -9.44 5.15 19.83
C MET A 266 -9.58 6.52 19.16
N GLU A 267 -9.68 7.57 19.97
CA GLU A 267 -9.60 8.97 19.52
C GLU A 267 -8.15 9.39 19.29
N LEU A 268 -7.52 8.82 18.26
CA LEU A 268 -6.15 9.15 17.84
C LEU A 268 -6.11 10.33 16.87
N ASP A 269 -5.02 11.10 16.89
CA ASP A 269 -4.80 12.20 15.94
C ASP A 269 -4.45 11.62 14.55
N ARG A 270 -5.38 11.72 13.61
CA ARG A 270 -5.21 11.21 12.24
C ARG A 270 -5.16 12.34 11.21
N GLY A 271 -4.91 13.55 11.69
CA GLY A 271 -4.80 14.74 10.87
C GLY A 271 -6.15 15.41 10.58
N PRO A 272 -6.14 16.45 9.74
CA PRO A 272 -5.00 16.85 8.91
C PRO A 272 -3.99 17.78 9.61
N TRP A 273 -2.73 17.73 9.16
CA TRP A 273 -1.61 18.45 9.78
C TRP A 273 -1.04 19.56 8.89
N SER A 274 -0.64 20.69 9.46
CA SER A 274 -0.04 21.80 8.70
C SER A 274 1.48 21.70 8.52
N THR A 275 2.15 20.80 9.23
CA THR A 275 3.62 20.62 9.12
C THR A 275 4.00 19.14 9.10
N PRO A 276 5.10 18.76 8.44
CA PRO A 276 5.64 17.41 8.49
C PRO A 276 5.93 16.95 9.93
N LEU A 277 6.50 17.83 10.77
CA LEU A 277 6.80 17.50 12.15
C LEU A 277 5.54 17.13 12.96
N SER A 278 4.43 17.86 12.78
CA SER A 278 3.17 17.51 13.46
C SER A 278 2.65 16.13 13.06
N TYR A 279 2.77 15.76 11.77
CA TYR A 279 2.44 14.40 11.33
C TYR A 279 3.37 13.36 11.97
N MET A 280 4.69 13.58 11.87
CA MET A 280 5.71 12.68 12.42
C MET A 280 5.52 12.45 13.92
N ALA A 281 5.22 13.52 14.67
CA ALA A 281 4.95 13.44 16.12
C ALA A 281 3.62 12.73 16.42
N ALA A 282 2.55 13.03 15.68
CA ALA A 282 1.25 12.39 15.86
C ALA A 282 1.34 10.86 15.69
N MET A 283 2.10 10.37 14.70
CA MET A 283 2.30 8.94 14.50
C MET A 283 2.89 8.24 15.73
N ALA A 284 3.90 8.84 16.37
CA ALA A 284 4.50 8.29 17.58
C ALA A 284 3.62 8.46 18.83
N ILE A 285 2.97 9.61 18.98
CA ILE A 285 2.06 9.88 20.11
C ILE A 285 0.88 8.91 20.09
N ASN A 286 0.33 8.62 18.91
CA ASN A 286 -0.74 7.66 18.75
C ASN A 286 -0.32 6.25 19.16
N GLU A 287 0.88 5.81 18.75
CA GLU A 287 1.41 4.51 19.15
C GLU A 287 1.71 4.41 20.64
N ILE A 288 2.17 5.49 21.27
CA ILE A 288 2.34 5.55 22.74
C ILE A 288 0.99 5.37 23.44
N GLN A 289 -0.05 6.07 22.98
CA GLN A 289 -1.40 5.94 23.55
C GLN A 289 -1.96 4.53 23.37
N TRP A 290 -1.82 3.96 22.17
CA TRP A 290 -2.27 2.59 21.89
C TRP A 290 -1.52 1.57 22.75
N ALA A 291 -0.19 1.69 22.83
CA ALA A 291 0.63 0.77 23.61
C ALA A 291 0.26 0.82 25.11
N ALA A 292 0.06 2.00 25.67
CA ALA A 292 -0.35 2.16 27.05
C ALA A 292 -1.73 1.55 27.36
N ALA A 293 -2.65 1.55 26.39
CA ALA A 293 -4.01 1.06 26.58
C ALA A 293 -4.19 -0.43 26.27
N TYR A 294 -3.48 -0.95 25.26
CA TYR A 294 -3.79 -2.26 24.67
C TYR A 294 -2.59 -3.19 24.45
N ALA A 295 -1.35 -2.68 24.44
CA ALA A 295 -0.20 -3.56 24.20
C ALA A 295 0.00 -4.53 25.36
N LYS A 296 0.26 -5.79 25.01
CA LYS A 296 0.58 -6.87 25.95
C LYS A 296 2.01 -7.32 25.70
N PRO A 297 2.73 -7.79 26.75
CA PRO A 297 4.02 -8.43 26.56
C PRO A 297 3.94 -9.56 25.54
N GLN A 298 4.90 -9.61 24.62
CA GLN A 298 4.92 -10.59 23.53
C GLN A 298 6.29 -11.26 23.43
N MET A 299 6.29 -12.54 23.06
CA MET A 299 7.54 -13.28 22.91
C MET A 299 8.24 -12.89 21.62
N ASN A 300 9.52 -12.52 21.71
CA ASN A 300 10.37 -12.27 20.56
C ASN A 300 11.52 -13.29 20.55
N ALA A 301 11.30 -14.39 19.84
CA ALA A 301 12.26 -15.50 19.76
C ALA A 301 13.63 -15.09 19.22
N TYR A 302 13.72 -13.99 18.44
CA TYR A 302 15.00 -13.47 17.96
C TYR A 302 15.86 -12.85 19.08
N ARG A 303 15.23 -12.46 20.19
CA ARG A 303 15.91 -11.84 21.34
C ARG A 303 15.97 -12.77 22.55
N SER A 304 14.87 -13.45 22.85
CA SER A 304 14.77 -14.39 23.96
C SER A 304 13.61 -15.35 23.76
N ILE A 305 13.80 -16.60 24.18
CA ILE A 305 12.74 -17.62 24.20
C ILE A 305 12.05 -17.71 25.57
N GLU A 306 12.59 -17.04 26.59
CA GLU A 306 12.10 -17.13 27.98
C GLU A 306 11.45 -15.83 28.45
N THR A 307 11.99 -14.69 28.02
CA THR A 307 11.58 -13.36 28.50
C THR A 307 10.85 -12.61 27.39
N PRO A 308 9.55 -12.30 27.55
CA PRO A 308 8.84 -11.50 26.57
C PRO A 308 9.37 -10.06 26.55
N ASP A 309 9.29 -9.42 25.39
CA ASP A 309 9.51 -7.98 25.28
C ASP A 309 8.39 -7.25 26.05
N SER A 310 8.76 -6.14 26.72
CA SER A 310 7.82 -5.29 27.44
C SER A 310 7.27 -4.19 26.54
N PRO A 311 5.95 -3.87 26.59
CA PRO A 311 5.42 -2.67 25.93
C PRO A 311 6.14 -1.37 26.32
N ASP A 312 6.73 -1.31 27.51
CA ASP A 312 7.52 -0.17 27.97
C ASP A 312 8.79 0.05 27.13
N ASP A 313 9.39 -1.02 26.58
CA ASP A 313 10.53 -0.91 25.67
C ASP A 313 10.13 -0.20 24.38
N TYR A 314 8.95 -0.54 23.84
CA TYR A 314 8.40 0.11 22.66
C TYR A 314 8.06 1.59 22.92
N VAL A 315 7.39 1.88 24.04
CA VAL A 315 7.11 3.27 24.45
C VAL A 315 8.41 4.07 24.65
N SER A 316 9.45 3.45 25.19
CA SER A 316 10.78 4.06 25.34
C SER A 316 11.39 4.43 23.99
N LEU A 317 11.34 3.53 22.99
CA LEU A 317 11.81 3.80 21.63
C LEU A 317 11.01 4.93 20.95
N LEU A 318 9.69 4.95 21.09
CA LEU A 318 8.84 6.02 20.55
C LEU A 318 9.18 7.39 21.17
N LYS A 319 9.45 7.43 22.47
CA LYS A 319 9.91 8.65 23.17
C LYS A 319 11.29 9.10 22.70
N ARG A 320 12.20 8.17 22.37
CA ARG A 320 13.50 8.51 21.75
C ARG A 320 13.30 9.08 20.34
N TYR A 321 12.42 8.47 19.53
CA TYR A 321 12.07 8.99 18.22
C TYR A 321 11.52 10.42 18.28
N LEU A 322 10.63 10.73 19.23
CA LEU A 322 10.09 12.09 19.41
C LEU A 322 11.17 13.16 19.65
N GLN A 323 12.31 12.79 20.25
CA GLN A 323 13.43 13.71 20.49
C GLN A 323 14.22 14.02 19.20
N ILE A 324 14.29 13.07 18.27
CA ILE A 324 15.00 13.27 16.99
C ILE A 324 14.08 13.73 15.84
N ALA A 325 12.76 13.53 15.95
CA ALA A 325 11.80 13.86 14.90
C ALA A 325 11.92 15.31 14.34
N PRO A 326 12.19 16.36 15.15
CA PRO A 326 12.43 17.71 14.63
C PRO A 326 13.60 17.82 13.64
N TYR A 327 14.61 16.95 13.77
CA TYR A 327 15.80 16.91 12.92
C TYR A 327 15.61 16.02 11.69
N LEU A 328 14.69 15.05 11.77
CA LEU A 328 14.34 14.17 10.65
C LEU A 328 13.43 14.84 9.62
N SER A 329 12.79 15.97 9.99
CA SER A 329 11.91 16.71 9.10
C SER A 329 12.73 17.70 8.26
N PRO A 330 13.10 17.40 7.00
CA PRO A 330 13.65 18.43 6.12
C PRO A 330 12.60 19.55 5.99
N GLY A 331 13.05 20.80 5.90
CA GLY A 331 12.20 22.00 5.98
C GLY A 331 10.94 21.92 5.11
N PRO A 332 9.90 22.71 5.40
CA PRO A 332 8.57 22.49 4.82
C PRO A 332 8.63 22.56 3.29
N PHE A 333 8.24 21.46 2.66
CA PHE A 333 8.01 21.44 1.22
C PHE A 333 6.54 21.80 0.97
N ARG A 334 6.16 21.82 -0.30
CA ARG A 334 4.75 21.99 -0.68
C ARG A 334 4.13 20.61 -0.75
N THR A 335 3.12 20.35 0.06
CA THR A 335 2.41 19.07 -0.02
C THR A 335 1.69 18.96 -1.36
N SER A 336 1.75 17.78 -1.96
CA SER A 336 1.09 17.48 -3.23
C SER A 336 0.41 16.11 -3.15
N LEU A 337 -0.49 15.82 -4.09
CA LEU A 337 -1.01 14.47 -4.25
C LEU A 337 0.06 13.57 -4.88
N SER A 338 0.06 12.30 -4.47
CA SER A 338 0.76 11.22 -5.15
C SER A 338 -0.16 10.01 -5.25
N HIS A 339 -0.02 9.24 -6.32
CA HIS A 339 -0.71 7.97 -6.42
C HIS A 339 -0.15 6.99 -5.36
N PRO A 340 -1.00 6.35 -4.54
CA PRO A 340 -0.54 5.51 -3.43
C PRO A 340 0.09 4.19 -3.93
N ASP A 341 -0.45 3.61 -5.01
CA ASP A 341 0.02 2.33 -5.56
C ASP A 341 0.12 2.34 -7.09
N LEU A 342 1.10 3.08 -7.62
CA LEU A 342 1.28 3.21 -9.08
C LEU A 342 2.11 2.04 -9.64
N HIS A 343 1.42 0.97 -10.06
CA HIS A 343 2.02 -0.20 -10.70
C HIS A 343 1.35 -0.55 -12.04
N LEU A 344 1.91 -1.53 -12.74
CA LEU A 344 1.53 -1.88 -14.12
C LEU A 344 0.05 -2.24 -14.30
N ASP A 345 -0.62 -2.81 -13.31
CA ASP A 345 -2.03 -3.21 -13.46
C ASP A 345 -3.02 -2.07 -13.14
N ASN A 346 -2.55 -1.02 -12.48
CA ASN A 346 -3.34 0.19 -12.19
C ASN A 346 -3.26 1.24 -13.31
N ILE A 347 -2.40 1.01 -14.33
CA ILE A 347 -2.26 1.87 -15.50
C ILE A 347 -2.93 1.18 -16.69
N PHE A 348 -3.93 1.83 -17.28
CA PHE A 348 -4.59 1.35 -18.47
C PHE A 348 -4.12 2.14 -19.68
N VAL A 349 -3.88 1.42 -20.77
CA VAL A 349 -3.38 1.97 -22.02
C VAL A 349 -4.22 1.50 -23.21
N ASP A 350 -4.26 2.31 -24.24
CA ASP A 350 -4.69 1.90 -25.58
C ASP A 350 -3.54 1.11 -26.23
N PRO A 351 -3.73 -0.17 -26.61
CA PRO A 351 -2.68 -0.98 -27.22
C PRO A 351 -2.16 -0.43 -28.56
N ASP A 352 -3.00 0.26 -29.32
CA ASP A 352 -2.67 0.74 -30.67
C ASP A 352 -1.93 2.08 -30.59
N THR A 353 -2.44 3.02 -29.78
CA THR A 353 -1.83 4.35 -29.64
C THR A 353 -0.74 4.42 -28.58
N LYS A 354 -0.65 3.41 -27.71
CA LYS A 354 0.25 3.33 -26.54
C LYS A 354 0.12 4.53 -25.60
N LYS A 355 -1.07 5.11 -25.54
CA LYS A 355 -1.41 6.24 -24.65
C LYS A 355 -2.08 5.76 -23.38
N ILE A 356 -1.77 6.42 -22.26
CA ILE A 356 -2.48 6.21 -21.00
C ILE A 356 -3.93 6.68 -21.18
N THR A 357 -4.86 5.74 -21.03
CA THR A 357 -6.30 5.98 -21.16
C THR A 357 -7.00 6.12 -19.83
N CYS A 358 -6.45 5.52 -18.76
CA CYS A 358 -7.01 5.57 -17.42
C CYS A 358 -5.96 5.18 -16.36
N ILE A 359 -6.03 5.79 -15.17
CA ILE A 359 -5.32 5.32 -13.97
C ILE A 359 -6.35 5.08 -12.85
N ILE A 360 -6.28 3.91 -12.23
CA ILE A 360 -7.23 3.44 -11.23
C ILE A 360 -6.58 3.21 -9.87
N ASP A 361 -7.40 2.88 -8.87
CA ASP A 361 -7.01 2.57 -7.49
C ASP A 361 -6.39 3.75 -6.72
N TRP A 362 -7.21 4.77 -6.53
CA TRP A 362 -6.88 5.98 -5.77
C TRP A 362 -7.20 5.87 -4.27
N GLN A 363 -7.44 4.64 -3.79
CA GLN A 363 -7.72 4.38 -2.38
C GLN A 363 -6.50 4.78 -1.54
N SER A 364 -6.74 5.51 -0.45
CA SER A 364 -5.67 6.04 0.42
C SER A 364 -4.72 7.05 -0.22
N ALA A 365 -5.11 7.64 -1.36
CA ALA A 365 -4.42 8.81 -1.87
C ALA A 365 -4.52 9.97 -0.86
N SER A 366 -3.39 10.62 -0.58
CA SER A 366 -3.30 11.73 0.36
C SER A 366 -2.41 12.84 -0.20
N ALA A 367 -2.70 14.07 0.21
CA ALA A 367 -1.77 15.17 0.06
C ALA A 367 -0.71 15.04 1.14
N SER A 368 0.56 14.97 0.77
CA SER A 368 1.68 14.80 1.70
C SER A 368 2.93 15.50 1.19
N GLU A 369 3.95 15.63 2.02
CA GLU A 369 5.22 16.21 1.60
C GLU A 369 5.92 15.30 0.59
N PRO A 370 6.52 15.81 -0.50
CA PRO A 370 7.16 14.98 -1.53
C PRO A 370 8.21 14.02 -0.99
N PHE A 371 8.96 14.40 0.06
CA PHE A 371 9.96 13.52 0.66
C PHE A 371 9.33 12.33 1.39
N LEU A 372 8.03 12.34 1.74
CA LEU A 372 7.31 11.19 2.30
C LEU A 372 6.70 10.29 1.22
N GLN A 373 6.70 10.72 -0.06
CA GLN A 373 6.05 10.01 -1.16
C GLN A 373 6.98 9.00 -1.84
N HIS A 374 6.43 8.07 -2.63
CA HIS A 374 7.25 7.17 -3.45
C HIS A 374 8.12 7.95 -4.43
N SER A 375 9.41 7.58 -4.51
CA SER A 375 10.39 8.29 -5.33
C SER A 375 10.43 7.84 -6.78
N VAL A 376 10.10 6.57 -7.02
CA VAL A 376 10.19 5.90 -8.32
C VAL A 376 9.02 4.91 -8.43
N PRO A 377 8.30 4.88 -9.56
CA PRO A 377 7.32 3.83 -9.83
C PRO A 377 7.97 2.44 -9.84
N ARG A 378 7.35 1.47 -9.14
CA ARG A 378 7.95 0.14 -8.92
C ARG A 378 8.39 -0.58 -10.20
N MET A 379 7.66 -0.40 -11.30
CA MET A 379 7.98 -1.03 -12.59
C MET A 379 9.33 -0.62 -13.19
N LEU A 380 9.93 0.48 -12.73
CA LEU A 380 11.22 0.99 -13.20
C LEU A 380 12.39 0.53 -12.33
N ILE A 381 12.09 -0.01 -11.14
CA ILE A 381 13.10 -0.53 -10.23
C ILE A 381 13.53 -1.92 -10.75
N PRO A 382 14.84 -2.19 -10.91
CA PRO A 382 15.34 -3.51 -11.29
C PRO A 382 14.82 -4.61 -10.36
N VAL A 383 14.58 -5.81 -10.91
CA VAL A 383 13.98 -6.96 -10.21
C VAL A 383 14.76 -7.35 -8.94
N ASP A 384 16.08 -7.08 -8.90
CA ASP A 384 16.93 -7.31 -7.72
C ASP A 384 16.60 -6.41 -6.50
N CYS A 385 15.68 -5.45 -6.63
CA CYS A 385 15.38 -4.49 -5.57
C CYS A 385 13.90 -4.42 -5.15
N SER A 386 12.93 -5.05 -5.85
CA SER A 386 11.52 -5.01 -5.43
C SER A 386 10.55 -5.86 -6.29
N SER A 387 9.97 -6.92 -5.67
CA SER A 387 8.69 -7.62 -5.99
C SER A 387 8.71 -8.91 -6.84
N PRO A 388 7.71 -9.81 -6.64
CA PRO A 388 7.81 -11.28 -6.80
C PRO A 388 6.98 -11.90 -7.95
N ASP A 389 6.45 -11.13 -8.89
CA ASP A 389 5.51 -11.65 -9.89
C ASP A 389 6.14 -11.74 -11.29
N LYS A 390 6.92 -12.79 -11.54
CA LYS A 390 7.10 -13.33 -12.89
C LYS A 390 7.22 -14.85 -12.87
N GLU A 391 6.19 -15.53 -13.39
CA GLU A 391 6.40 -16.83 -14.02
C GLU A 391 7.19 -16.58 -15.32
N LEU A 392 8.48 -16.92 -15.31
CA LEU A 392 9.27 -17.08 -16.52
C LEU A 392 9.38 -18.57 -16.81
N ASP A 393 8.91 -18.95 -17.99
CA ASP A 393 9.01 -20.29 -18.57
C ASP A 393 10.48 -20.80 -18.66
N PRO A 394 10.69 -22.13 -18.74
CA PRO A 394 11.95 -22.75 -18.39
C PRO A 394 13.14 -22.39 -19.30
N VAL A 395 14.26 -22.23 -18.60
CA VAL A 395 15.66 -22.14 -19.01
C VAL A 395 15.95 -22.69 -20.42
N SER A 396 16.38 -21.80 -21.33
CA SER A 396 17.28 -22.18 -22.41
C SER A 396 18.72 -21.94 -21.94
N GLU A 397 19.47 -23.02 -21.76
CA GLU A 397 20.88 -23.00 -21.42
C GLU A 397 21.70 -22.27 -22.50
N GLY A 398 22.58 -21.35 -22.09
CA GLY A 398 23.54 -20.75 -23.01
C GLY A 398 24.31 -19.53 -22.46
N SER A 399 25.53 -19.80 -22.00
CA SER A 399 26.72 -18.91 -21.95
C SER A 399 26.71 -17.62 -21.11
N ASP A 400 27.26 -17.76 -19.89
CA ASP A 400 28.41 -17.08 -19.28
C ASP A 400 28.84 -15.64 -19.67
N THR A 401 29.31 -14.96 -18.61
CA THR A 401 30.17 -13.76 -18.48
C THR A 401 29.54 -12.36 -18.53
N GLY A 402 29.77 -11.59 -17.44
CA GLY A 402 29.90 -10.13 -17.50
C GLY A 402 29.17 -9.34 -16.42
N ASP A 403 29.76 -9.25 -15.23
CA ASP A 403 29.47 -8.20 -14.24
C ASP A 403 29.61 -6.81 -14.89
N SER A 404 28.47 -6.14 -15.11
CA SER A 404 28.41 -4.71 -15.43
C SER A 404 27.01 -4.18 -15.07
N ARG A 405 26.88 -3.63 -13.85
CA ARG A 405 25.72 -2.85 -13.40
C ARG A 405 25.55 -1.60 -14.24
N MET A 406 24.93 -1.73 -15.41
CA MET A 406 24.36 -0.62 -16.15
C MET A 406 23.08 -0.17 -15.43
N PRO A 407 22.90 1.13 -15.10
CA PRO A 407 21.61 1.58 -14.60
C PRO A 407 20.55 1.32 -15.68
N ASN A 408 19.43 0.72 -15.28
CA ASN A 408 18.31 0.43 -16.16
C ASN A 408 17.96 1.67 -17.01
N ASP A 409 18.08 1.56 -18.33
CA ASP A 409 17.95 2.67 -19.29
C ASP A 409 16.68 3.51 -19.05
N LEU A 410 15.58 2.84 -18.70
CA LEU A 410 14.30 3.49 -18.38
C LEU A 410 14.31 4.26 -17.05
N LEU A 411 14.99 3.77 -16.02
CA LEU A 411 15.09 4.44 -14.72
C LEU A 411 15.93 5.70 -14.83
N SER A 412 17.07 5.62 -15.52
CA SER A 412 17.90 6.78 -15.82
C SER A 412 17.14 7.82 -16.64
N TYR A 413 16.37 7.37 -17.64
CA TYR A 413 15.50 8.25 -18.42
C TYR A 413 14.41 8.91 -17.56
N TYR A 414 13.73 8.15 -16.70
CA TYR A 414 12.74 8.68 -15.75
C TYR A 414 13.34 9.78 -14.87
N HIS A 415 14.48 9.53 -14.23
CA HIS A 415 15.13 10.54 -13.39
C HIS A 415 15.48 11.82 -14.17
N LYS A 416 16.00 11.67 -15.40
CA LYS A 416 16.33 12.79 -16.27
C LYS A 416 15.10 13.63 -16.61
N VAL A 417 14.01 13.00 -17.06
CA VAL A 417 12.78 13.71 -17.45
C VAL A 417 12.08 14.33 -16.25
N SER A 418 12.00 13.61 -15.11
CA SER A 418 11.41 14.13 -13.87
C SER A 418 12.14 15.37 -13.36
N LYS A 419 13.48 15.38 -13.42
CA LYS A 419 14.28 16.55 -13.05
C LYS A 419 14.00 17.76 -13.96
N VAL A 420 13.87 17.53 -15.28
CA VAL A 420 13.61 18.60 -16.24
C VAL A 420 12.20 19.17 -16.12
N LYS A 421 11.18 18.30 -15.95
CA LYS A 421 9.78 18.73 -15.90
C LYS A 421 9.34 19.31 -14.57
N ASN A 422 9.95 18.87 -13.46
CA ASN A 422 9.62 19.37 -12.13
C ASN A 422 10.83 19.27 -11.19
N GLU A 423 11.79 20.18 -11.37
CA GLU A 423 13.03 20.21 -10.60
C GLU A 423 12.78 20.32 -9.09
N VAL A 424 11.82 21.15 -8.68
CA VAL A 424 11.49 21.36 -7.26
C VAL A 424 11.00 20.07 -6.61
N ARG A 425 10.06 19.37 -7.25
CA ARG A 425 9.59 18.06 -6.77
C ARG A 425 10.72 17.03 -6.78
N TRP A 426 11.48 16.98 -7.87
CA TRP A 426 12.58 16.02 -8.02
C TRP A 426 13.61 16.20 -6.90
N ALA A 427 13.98 17.44 -6.57
CA ALA A 427 14.90 17.74 -5.48
C ALA A 427 14.32 17.34 -4.11
N ALA A 428 13.03 17.56 -3.87
CA ALA A 428 12.37 17.19 -2.62
C ALA A 428 12.21 15.66 -2.44
N ILE A 429 12.11 14.90 -3.53
CA ILE A 429 12.06 13.43 -3.49
C ILE A 429 13.46 12.83 -3.38
N ASN A 430 14.48 13.48 -3.95
CA ASN A 430 15.85 12.96 -3.99
C ASN A 430 16.77 13.69 -3.01
N ILE A 431 16.21 14.13 -1.87
CA ILE A 431 16.98 14.75 -0.80
C ILE A 431 18.07 13.79 -0.33
N TYR A 432 19.26 14.34 -0.06
CA TYR A 432 20.37 13.61 0.51
C TYR A 432 19.94 12.89 1.81
N ASN A 433 20.26 11.61 1.92
CA ASN A 433 19.85 10.75 3.04
C ASN A 433 18.35 10.65 3.30
N ARG A 434 17.51 10.81 2.27
CA ARG A 434 16.06 10.64 2.39
C ARG A 434 15.65 9.41 3.19
N GLN A 435 16.22 8.24 2.90
CA GLN A 435 15.89 7.01 3.61
C GLN A 435 16.14 7.14 5.12
N LEU A 436 17.30 7.69 5.52
CA LEU A 436 17.65 7.93 6.91
C LEU A 436 16.64 8.85 7.62
N LEU A 437 16.10 9.83 6.89
CA LEU A 437 15.12 10.81 7.40
C LEU A 437 13.71 10.22 7.52
N THR A 438 13.30 9.34 6.60
CA THR A 438 11.91 8.86 6.51
C THR A 438 11.67 7.49 7.16
N GLU A 439 12.69 6.63 7.18
CA GLU A 439 12.56 5.22 7.59
C GLU A 439 12.07 5.07 9.05
N PRO A 440 12.55 5.85 10.04
CA PRO A 440 12.00 5.78 11.39
C PRO A 440 10.49 6.08 11.46
N THR A 441 10.02 7.08 10.69
CA THR A 441 8.59 7.43 10.63
C THR A 441 7.77 6.38 9.92
N SER A 442 8.28 5.77 8.84
CA SER A 442 7.54 4.75 8.10
C SER A 442 7.37 3.46 8.89
N LEU A 443 8.33 3.09 9.73
CA LEU A 443 8.36 1.83 10.46
C LEU A 443 7.64 1.86 11.81
N LEU A 444 7.49 3.03 12.45
CA LEU A 444 6.97 3.09 13.82
C LEU A 444 5.51 2.62 13.95
N CYS A 445 4.62 3.00 13.02
CA CYS A 445 3.19 2.66 13.13
C CYS A 445 2.97 1.14 13.00
N GLY A 446 2.45 0.51 14.06
CA GLY A 446 2.19 -0.93 14.09
C GLY A 446 3.42 -1.80 14.34
N ALA A 447 4.60 -1.22 14.64
CA ALA A 447 5.83 -1.99 14.88
C ALA A 447 5.64 -3.04 15.99
N TRP A 448 4.96 -2.69 17.08
CA TRP A 448 4.66 -3.66 18.15
C TRP A 448 3.70 -4.76 17.69
N SER A 449 2.56 -4.37 17.12
CA SER A 449 1.49 -5.30 16.70
C SER A 449 1.95 -6.32 15.65
N ARG A 450 2.90 -5.95 14.80
CA ARG A 450 3.50 -6.82 13.77
C ARG A 450 4.80 -7.48 14.21
N ASN A 451 5.15 -7.44 15.50
CA ASN A 451 6.42 -7.96 16.01
C ASN A 451 7.68 -7.47 15.25
N ASP A 452 7.65 -6.21 14.81
CA ASP A 452 8.67 -5.54 13.98
C ASP A 452 9.38 -4.40 14.74
N MET A 453 9.50 -4.56 16.07
CA MET A 453 10.25 -3.60 16.88
C MET A 453 11.72 -3.53 16.45
N PHE A 454 12.27 -4.62 15.90
CA PHE A 454 13.63 -4.70 15.37
C PHE A 454 13.88 -3.64 14.29
N SER A 455 13.06 -3.57 13.24
CA SER A 455 13.28 -2.65 12.12
C SER A 455 13.19 -1.20 12.55
N PHE A 456 12.21 -0.87 13.41
CA PHE A 456 12.08 0.49 13.96
C PHE A 456 13.28 0.87 14.82
N ARG A 457 13.73 0.00 15.73
CA ARG A 457 14.93 0.23 16.55
C ARG A 457 16.19 0.35 15.69
N HIS A 458 16.33 -0.50 14.68
CA HIS A 458 17.44 -0.47 13.73
C HIS A 458 17.51 0.87 12.99
N ALA A 459 16.37 1.38 12.51
CA ALA A 459 16.31 2.69 11.87
C ALA A 459 16.75 3.83 12.80
N LEU A 460 16.38 3.78 14.09
CA LEU A 460 16.86 4.74 15.08
C LEU A 460 18.36 4.60 15.35
N ILE A 461 18.89 3.38 15.47
CA ILE A 461 20.33 3.15 15.66
C ILE A 461 21.12 3.68 14.45
N HIS A 462 20.65 3.44 13.23
CA HIS A 462 21.26 4.00 12.02
C HIS A 462 21.20 5.53 11.99
N ALA A 463 20.09 6.14 12.41
CA ALA A 463 19.96 7.58 12.53
C ALA A 463 20.98 8.18 13.53
N VAL A 464 21.20 7.51 14.67
CA VAL A 464 22.20 7.93 15.66
C VAL A 464 23.62 7.75 15.14
N ALA A 465 23.91 6.62 14.49
CA ALA A 465 25.24 6.32 13.95
C ALA A 465 25.67 7.29 12.85
N ARG A 466 24.71 7.80 12.06
CA ARG A 466 24.92 8.75 10.96
C ARG A 466 24.41 10.15 11.30
N TRP A 467 24.45 10.52 12.58
CA TRP A 467 23.86 11.78 13.07
C TRP A 467 24.43 13.03 12.39
N GLU A 468 25.73 13.04 12.10
CA GLU A 468 26.39 14.16 11.39
C GLU A 468 25.75 14.45 10.02
N GLU A 469 25.14 13.43 9.40
CA GLU A 469 24.47 13.57 8.12
C GLU A 469 23.03 14.07 8.23
N ILE A 470 22.42 13.98 9.41
CA ILE A 470 21.07 14.47 9.73
C ILE A 470 21.14 15.90 10.25
N ALA A 471 22.05 16.14 11.20
CA ALA A 471 22.26 17.43 11.83
C ALA A 471 23.76 17.81 11.72
N PRO A 472 24.19 18.43 10.61
CA PRO A 472 25.58 18.82 10.41
C PRO A 472 26.06 19.95 11.35
N SER A 473 25.13 20.71 11.93
CA SER A 473 25.43 21.64 13.02
C SER A 473 25.91 20.83 14.22
N ALA A 474 26.96 21.26 14.93
CA ALA A 474 27.65 20.54 16.02
C ALA A 474 26.81 20.23 17.29
N GLN A 475 25.51 19.97 17.15
CA GLN A 475 24.60 19.54 18.19
C GLN A 475 24.76 18.03 18.40
N PRO A 476 25.04 17.59 19.63
CA PRO A 476 25.08 16.17 19.94
C PRO A 476 23.71 15.54 19.71
N CYS A 477 23.70 14.27 19.30
CA CYS A 477 22.45 13.51 19.16
C CYS A 477 21.73 13.49 20.52
N PRO A 478 20.43 13.82 20.58
CA PRO A 478 19.69 13.89 21.86
C PRO A 478 19.44 12.51 22.47
N ILE A 479 19.64 11.44 21.70
CA ILE A 479 19.46 10.06 22.14
C ILE A 479 20.75 9.28 21.99
N GLN A 480 20.92 8.25 22.83
CA GLN A 480 22.05 7.35 22.78
C GLN A 480 21.57 5.93 23.06
N PHE A 481 22.27 4.95 22.51
CA PHE A 481 22.10 3.54 22.83
C PHE A 481 23.33 3.09 23.62
N THR A 482 23.09 2.37 24.70
CA THR A 482 24.13 1.76 25.52
C THR A 482 24.83 0.67 24.74
N LYS A 483 26.08 0.37 25.11
CA LYS A 483 26.85 -0.73 24.50
C LYS A 483 26.10 -2.06 24.58
N HIS A 484 25.44 -2.31 25.70
CA HIS A 484 24.66 -3.53 25.90
C HIS A 484 23.42 -3.61 24.98
N GLU A 485 22.69 -2.51 24.78
CA GLU A 485 21.58 -2.47 23.82
C GLU A 485 22.06 -2.76 22.39
N LEU A 486 23.23 -2.24 22.01
CA LEU A 486 23.83 -2.48 20.69
C LEU A 486 24.29 -3.93 20.53
N GLU A 487 24.93 -4.51 21.56
CA GLU A 487 25.33 -5.92 21.55
C GLU A 487 24.13 -6.85 21.38
N LEU A 488 23.03 -6.60 22.11
CA LEU A 488 21.78 -7.36 21.95
C LEU A 488 21.16 -7.18 20.57
N HIS A 489 21.16 -5.94 20.05
CA HIS A 489 20.61 -5.66 18.72
C HIS A 489 21.40 -6.37 17.61
N ASN A 490 22.73 -6.41 17.72
CA ASN A 490 23.59 -7.08 16.74
C ASN A 490 23.39 -8.61 16.77
N ALA A 491 23.23 -9.22 17.94
CA ALA A 491 22.91 -10.64 18.04
C ALA A 491 21.56 -10.98 17.38
N GLU A 492 20.55 -10.11 17.56
CA GLU A 492 19.26 -10.25 16.88
C GLU A 492 19.41 -10.08 15.36
N MET A 493 20.24 -9.14 14.91
CA MET A 493 20.52 -8.88 13.49
C MET A 493 21.15 -10.08 12.78
N GLU A 494 22.13 -10.75 13.39
CA GLU A 494 22.77 -11.94 12.84
C GLU A 494 21.75 -13.05 12.55
N LEU A 495 20.76 -13.24 13.43
CA LEU A 495 19.69 -14.21 13.24
C LEU A 495 18.73 -13.80 12.12
N VAL A 496 18.35 -12.51 12.06
CA VAL A 496 17.46 -11.97 11.03
C VAL A 496 18.11 -12.05 9.64
N GLU A 497 19.39 -11.71 9.53
CA GLU A 497 20.14 -11.78 8.27
C GLU A 497 20.32 -13.23 7.81
N GLY A 498 20.75 -14.14 8.71
CA GLY A 498 20.91 -15.55 8.37
C GLY A 498 19.60 -16.22 7.93
N LEU A 499 18.48 -15.92 8.59
CA LEU A 499 17.17 -16.38 8.14
C LEU A 499 16.77 -15.70 6.82
N GLY A 500 17.07 -14.41 6.68
CA GLY A 500 16.78 -13.64 5.48
C GLY A 500 17.42 -14.22 4.22
N GLU A 501 18.67 -14.67 4.30
CA GLU A 501 19.36 -15.35 3.19
C GLU A 501 18.60 -16.59 2.71
N VAL A 502 18.14 -17.44 3.64
CA VAL A 502 17.36 -18.63 3.31
C VAL A 502 16.06 -18.26 2.59
N LEU A 503 15.36 -17.23 3.07
CA LEU A 503 14.09 -16.84 2.46
C LEU A 503 14.26 -16.13 1.12
N HIS A 504 15.33 -15.35 0.95
CA HIS A 504 15.69 -14.78 -0.34
C HIS A 504 16.02 -15.87 -1.35
N GLN A 505 16.71 -16.93 -0.93
CA GLN A 505 16.94 -18.08 -1.80
C GLN A 505 15.62 -18.75 -2.23
N LEU A 506 14.69 -18.98 -1.31
CA LEU A 506 13.35 -19.51 -1.65
C LEU A 506 12.59 -18.64 -2.65
N GLN A 507 12.73 -17.32 -2.54
CA GLN A 507 12.13 -16.38 -3.47
C GLN A 507 12.82 -16.44 -4.84
N ASN A 508 14.15 -16.42 -4.87
CA ASN A 508 14.94 -16.44 -6.11
C ASN A 508 14.71 -17.72 -6.91
N ASP A 509 14.52 -18.84 -6.21
CA ASP A 509 14.19 -20.13 -6.82
C ASP A 509 12.70 -20.25 -7.19
N ASN A 510 11.91 -19.18 -7.03
CA ASN A 510 10.46 -19.13 -7.28
C ASN A 510 9.65 -20.19 -6.52
N LEU A 511 10.14 -20.62 -5.35
CA LEU A 511 9.50 -21.66 -4.54
C LEU A 511 8.46 -21.05 -3.60
N ILE A 512 8.88 -20.05 -2.82
CA ILE A 512 8.03 -19.34 -1.86
C ILE A 512 8.37 -17.85 -1.92
N PRO A 513 7.42 -16.99 -2.33
CA PRO A 513 7.62 -15.55 -2.27
C PRO A 513 7.86 -15.07 -0.84
N LEU A 514 8.68 -14.01 -0.68
CA LEU A 514 8.70 -13.24 0.56
C LEU A 514 7.28 -12.81 0.92
N GLY A 515 6.89 -13.00 2.17
CA GLY A 515 5.50 -12.79 2.58
C GLY A 515 4.69 -14.06 2.76
N GLY A 516 5.10 -15.18 2.16
CA GLY A 516 4.37 -16.45 2.24
C GLY A 516 2.99 -16.42 1.54
N MET A 517 2.70 -15.37 0.77
CA MET A 517 1.48 -15.23 -0.02
C MET A 517 1.66 -15.90 -1.39
N VAL A 518 0.81 -16.88 -1.69
CA VAL A 518 0.93 -17.72 -2.90
C VAL A 518 -0.39 -17.83 -3.62
N LEU A 519 -0.36 -18.02 -4.94
CA LEU A 519 -1.57 -18.27 -5.73
C LEU A 519 -2.30 -19.50 -5.19
N ARG A 520 -3.64 -19.43 -5.18
CA ARG A 520 -4.48 -20.50 -4.62
C ARG A 520 -4.13 -21.90 -5.13
N GLY A 521 -3.82 -22.04 -6.42
CA GLY A 521 -3.48 -23.34 -7.03
C GLY A 521 -2.06 -23.84 -6.73
N LYS A 522 -1.18 -23.01 -6.16
CA LYS A 522 0.19 -23.36 -5.78
C LYS A 522 0.36 -23.58 -4.28
N TYR A 523 -0.70 -23.38 -3.50
CA TYR A 523 -0.62 -23.38 -2.04
C TYR A 523 -0.15 -24.72 -1.48
N GLU A 524 -0.70 -25.83 -1.96
CA GLU A 524 -0.38 -27.16 -1.46
C GLU A 524 1.09 -27.51 -1.72
N GLN A 525 1.62 -27.13 -2.88
CA GLN A 525 3.03 -27.28 -3.22
C GLN A 525 3.92 -26.40 -2.33
N ALA A 526 3.58 -25.12 -2.17
CA ALA A 526 4.33 -24.18 -1.34
C ALA A 526 4.34 -24.62 0.14
N SER A 527 3.24 -25.18 0.63
CA SER A 527 3.11 -25.72 1.99
C SER A 527 4.01 -26.93 2.22
N GLN A 528 4.09 -27.83 1.24
CA GLN A 528 5.02 -28.97 1.30
C GLN A 528 6.47 -28.50 1.32
N ILE A 529 6.85 -27.58 0.42
CA ILE A 529 8.20 -27.01 0.37
C ILE A 529 8.55 -26.34 1.71
N ASN A 530 7.63 -25.53 2.25
CA ASN A 530 7.80 -24.86 3.54
C ASN A 530 8.14 -25.85 4.66
N ASN A 531 7.39 -26.94 4.78
CA ASN A 531 7.62 -27.95 5.80
C ASN A 531 8.98 -28.64 5.63
N SER A 532 9.39 -28.93 4.39
CA SER A 532 10.70 -29.54 4.10
C SER A 532 11.85 -28.60 4.42
N VAL A 533 11.75 -27.33 4.03
CA VAL A 533 12.82 -26.34 4.23
C VAL A 533 12.92 -25.94 5.71
N LYS A 534 11.79 -25.78 6.40
CA LYS A 534 11.76 -25.61 7.86
C LYS A 534 12.52 -26.74 8.57
N LYS A 535 12.26 -27.99 8.17
CA LYS A 535 12.94 -29.14 8.76
C LYS A 535 14.44 -29.09 8.52
N MET A 536 14.88 -28.82 7.28
CA MET A 536 16.30 -28.65 6.96
C MET A 536 16.92 -27.52 7.78
N PHE A 537 16.23 -26.39 7.92
CA PHE A 537 16.68 -25.25 8.72
C PHE A 537 16.89 -25.62 10.19
N VAL A 538 15.93 -26.31 10.81
CA VAL A 538 16.05 -26.79 12.19
C VAL A 538 17.15 -27.84 12.34
N ASP A 539 17.32 -28.72 11.36
CA ASP A 539 18.34 -29.78 11.38
C ASP A 539 19.78 -29.23 11.23
N MET A 540 19.96 -27.97 10.80
CA MET A 540 21.28 -27.30 10.79
C MET A 540 21.76 -26.88 12.18
N ALA A 541 20.90 -26.90 13.20
CA ALA A 541 21.27 -26.53 14.57
C ALA A 541 22.25 -27.55 15.20
N GLU A 542 23.30 -27.04 15.84
CA GLU A 542 24.37 -27.85 16.45
C GLU A 542 24.01 -28.33 17.86
N SER A 543 22.99 -27.73 18.49
CA SER A 543 22.54 -28.07 19.84
C SER A 543 21.01 -28.09 19.97
N GLU A 544 20.50 -28.76 21.00
CA GLU A 544 19.05 -28.82 21.25
C GLU A 544 18.44 -27.45 21.55
N SER A 545 19.16 -26.57 22.23
CA SER A 545 18.70 -25.18 22.44
C SER A 545 18.62 -24.39 21.14
N GLN A 546 19.57 -24.58 20.22
CA GLN A 546 19.51 -23.98 18.88
C GLN A 546 18.37 -24.57 18.04
N LYS A 547 18.07 -25.87 18.14
CA LYS A 547 16.90 -26.47 17.46
C LYS A 547 15.59 -25.81 17.90
N VAL A 548 15.44 -25.57 19.21
CA VAL A 548 14.27 -24.86 19.76
C VAL A 548 14.20 -23.44 19.21
N LEU A 549 15.33 -22.72 19.20
CA LEU A 549 15.41 -21.36 18.65
C LEU A 549 15.05 -21.34 17.16
N PHE A 550 15.69 -22.16 16.33
CA PHE A 550 15.46 -22.24 14.88
C PHE A 550 14.02 -22.63 14.57
N SER A 551 13.46 -23.53 15.36
CA SER A 551 12.05 -23.89 15.24
C SER A 551 11.12 -22.74 15.63
N ARG A 552 11.50 -21.80 16.50
CA ARG A 552 10.67 -20.66 16.92
C ARG A 552 10.77 -19.46 15.97
N ILE A 553 11.94 -19.21 15.39
CA ILE A 553 12.17 -18.07 14.48
C ILE A 553 11.68 -18.32 13.04
N TRP A 554 11.40 -19.58 12.66
CA TRP A 554 10.87 -19.85 11.32
C TRP A 554 9.57 -19.06 11.08
N PRO A 555 9.44 -18.31 9.98
CA PRO A 555 8.36 -17.32 9.87
C PRO A 555 7.07 -17.88 9.24
N TYR A 556 7.15 -18.99 8.52
CA TYR A 556 6.00 -19.62 7.87
C TYR A 556 5.42 -20.75 8.72
N GLN A 557 5.03 -20.43 9.96
CA GLN A 557 4.45 -21.39 10.90
C GLN A 557 3.48 -20.71 11.86
N ASP A 558 2.62 -21.52 12.49
CA ASP A 558 1.81 -21.06 13.62
C ASP A 558 2.70 -20.82 14.85
N GLN A 559 2.70 -19.60 15.39
CA GLN A 559 3.53 -19.24 16.54
C GLN A 559 2.85 -19.59 17.89
N ASP A 560 1.57 -19.95 17.88
CA ASP A 560 0.79 -20.34 19.06
C ASP A 560 0.97 -21.83 19.46
N LEU A 561 1.91 -22.55 18.82
CA LEU A 561 2.25 -23.95 19.12
C LEU A 561 3.50 -24.10 20.00
#